data_AF-A0A1L9GWD9-F1
#
_entry.id   AF-A0A1L9GWD9-F1
#
_cell.length_a   1.000
_cell.length_b   1.000
_cell.length_c   1.000
_cell.angle_alpha   90.00
_cell.angle_beta   90.00
_cell.angle_gamma   90.00
#
_symmetry.space_group_name_H-M   'P 1'
#
loop_
_entity.id
_entity.type
_entity.pdbx_description
1 polymer ?
#
loop_
_entity_poly.entity_id
_entity_poly.type
_entity_poly.pdbx_seq_one_letter_code
_entity_poly.pdbx_strand_id
1 'polypeptide(L)'
;MHYFQKNLFSYIILGIALFMFAIPLSVFAACNFHNVSGYVWSRNTGWISLNCSAGGTVDYGLNIDFESGAPTEPVAGYAWSSNLGWLNMQPSGPYPSWGSVPASAATFYRNEGGGSTTTAGVIKGWAKWEALGVNGWVVMGPIDISSTDYGVVIGADRLFSGWSWSGGDNLDADPEPERGDGWVLWDSVASGGGASVLAYWFETLYGDMYSGGAISAPFAPPIGRYTALYLIQANGTIHPVSIQSAGGGSLPYISESFGSISIPDEANNYRGTLGWLDKAGLLGGRYGTLESALPAGSSVLLDGKVYHYTSDLVINSDITFNKGTGTQKGSGTIIVDGDLTINANLFYQSGAVSSRVDNLPSVAWIVTGDIIINPSVQNLVGVLYSEGSISTGTTGANDTDMPITIEGMLIANQINLQRLFADETQEPAEQIIFDGRAIINPPPGLTDIGKGLPTLRETRP
;
A
#
# COMPACT_ATOMS: atom_id res chain seq x y z
N MET A 1 -68.87 1.59 9.32
CA MET A 1 -67.71 1.03 8.58
C MET A 1 -66.43 1.86 8.73
N HIS A 2 -66.50 3.20 8.84
CA HIS A 2 -65.32 4.07 9.01
C HIS A 2 -64.58 3.98 10.37
N TYR A 3 -65.24 3.56 11.45
CA TYR A 3 -64.60 3.46 12.78
C TYR A 3 -63.72 2.22 12.95
N PHE A 4 -63.99 1.14 12.20
CA PHE A 4 -63.25 -0.12 12.31
C PHE A 4 -61.89 -0.08 11.59
N GLN A 5 -61.76 0.72 10.51
CA GLN A 5 -60.51 0.83 9.76
C GLN A 5 -59.43 1.66 10.46
N LYS A 6 -59.81 2.70 11.25
CA LYS A 6 -58.84 3.52 11.99
C LYS A 6 -58.15 2.73 13.11
N ASN A 7 -58.87 1.86 13.80
CA ASN A 7 -58.32 1.06 14.89
C ASN A 7 -57.41 -0.06 14.35
N LEU A 8 -57.78 -0.71 13.23
CA LEU A 8 -56.95 -1.74 12.60
C LEU A 8 -55.58 -1.19 12.17
N PHE A 9 -55.54 0.02 11.62
CA PHE A 9 -54.29 0.67 11.21
C PHE A 9 -53.39 1.01 12.41
N SER A 10 -53.97 1.48 13.52
CA SER A 10 -53.22 1.72 14.76
C SER A 10 -52.65 0.44 15.38
N TYR A 11 -53.38 -0.68 15.36
CA TYR A 11 -52.87 -1.95 15.88
C TYR A 11 -51.76 -2.55 15.00
N ILE A 12 -51.82 -2.35 13.69
CA ILE A 12 -50.74 -2.77 12.77
C ILE A 12 -49.48 -1.94 13.00
N ILE A 13 -49.60 -0.62 13.16
CA ILE A 13 -48.45 0.25 13.46
C ILE A 13 -47.84 -0.09 14.82
N LEU A 14 -48.66 -0.33 15.85
CA LEU A 14 -48.18 -0.72 17.17
C LEU A 14 -47.50 -2.10 17.13
N GLY A 15 -48.05 -3.04 16.35
CA GLY A 15 -47.45 -4.36 16.14
C GLY A 15 -46.10 -4.31 15.39
N ILE A 16 -45.97 -3.47 14.37
CA ILE A 16 -44.71 -3.26 13.64
C ILE A 16 -43.67 -2.58 14.54
N ALA A 17 -44.07 -1.60 15.35
CA ALA A 17 -43.17 -0.93 16.30
C ALA A 17 -42.68 -1.88 17.41
N LEU A 18 -43.57 -2.74 17.94
CA LEU A 18 -43.20 -3.79 18.91
C LEU A 18 -42.32 -4.87 18.28
N PHE A 19 -42.52 -5.21 17.01
CA PHE A 19 -41.69 -6.17 16.28
C PHE A 19 -40.29 -5.61 15.97
N MET A 20 -40.18 -4.31 15.64
CA MET A 20 -38.87 -3.64 15.48
C MET A 20 -38.08 -3.56 16.80
N PHE A 21 -38.73 -3.50 17.96
CA PHE A 21 -38.07 -3.53 19.27
C PHE A 21 -37.74 -4.95 19.79
N ALA A 22 -38.30 -5.99 19.18
CA ALA A 22 -38.09 -7.39 19.57
C ALA A 22 -36.90 -8.06 18.86
N ILE A 23 -36.31 -7.41 17.85
CA ILE A 23 -35.09 -7.88 17.20
C ILE A 23 -33.92 -7.17 17.89
N PRO A 24 -33.11 -7.86 18.71
CA PRO A 24 -31.87 -7.27 19.17
C PRO A 24 -30.99 -6.99 17.95
N LEU A 25 -30.84 -5.71 17.60
CA LEU A 25 -29.78 -5.27 16.71
C LEU A 25 -28.47 -5.46 17.47
N SER A 26 -27.83 -6.61 17.27
CA SER A 26 -26.43 -6.77 17.62
C SER A 26 -25.61 -5.91 16.66
N VAL A 27 -25.33 -4.67 17.08
CA VAL A 27 -24.29 -3.85 16.47
C VAL A 27 -22.98 -4.43 16.99
N PHE A 28 -22.34 -5.30 16.20
CA PHE A 28 -20.95 -5.63 16.43
C PHE A 28 -20.14 -4.36 16.10
N ALA A 29 -19.26 -3.95 17.01
CA ALA A 29 -18.27 -2.95 16.64
C ALA A 29 -17.43 -3.55 15.50
N ALA A 30 -17.39 -2.87 14.36
CA ALA A 30 -16.47 -3.26 13.30
C ALA A 30 -15.04 -3.09 13.83
N CYS A 31 -14.17 -4.04 13.49
CA CYS A 31 -12.74 -3.91 13.78
C CYS A 31 -12.18 -2.76 12.93
N ASN A 32 -11.61 -1.75 13.59
CA ASN A 32 -10.91 -0.67 12.91
C ASN A 32 -9.50 -1.12 12.51
N PHE A 33 -8.86 -0.36 11.62
CA PHE A 33 -7.48 -0.65 11.24
C PHE A 33 -6.53 -0.44 12.41
N HIS A 34 -5.69 -1.44 12.65
CA HIS A 34 -4.59 -1.42 13.59
C HIS A 34 -3.31 -1.87 12.88
N ASN A 35 -2.23 -1.10 13.01
CA ASN A 35 -1.03 -1.30 12.21
C ASN A 35 -0.07 -2.38 12.72
N VAL A 36 -0.47 -3.12 13.75
CA VAL A 36 0.19 -4.34 14.20
C VAL A 36 -0.83 -5.47 14.12
N SER A 37 -0.44 -6.56 13.47
CA SER A 37 -1.32 -7.70 13.18
C SER A 37 -0.72 -9.03 13.58
N GLY A 38 -1.55 -10.07 13.51
CA GLY A 38 -1.15 -11.46 13.78
C GLY A 38 -1.22 -11.83 15.25
N TYR A 39 -0.47 -12.87 15.60
CA TYR A 39 -0.49 -13.48 16.92
C TYR A 39 0.92 -13.66 17.50
N VAL A 40 0.97 -13.66 18.82
CA VAL A 40 2.13 -14.11 19.61
C VAL A 40 1.70 -15.28 20.49
N TRP A 41 2.67 -16.04 21.00
CA TRP A 41 2.38 -17.29 21.70
C TRP A 41 3.07 -17.38 23.06
N SER A 42 2.30 -17.72 24.08
CA SER A 42 2.81 -18.15 25.39
C SER A 42 2.52 -19.63 25.60
N ARG A 43 3.42 -20.35 26.27
CA ARG A 43 3.14 -21.73 26.68
C ARG A 43 2.00 -21.82 27.71
N ASN A 44 1.82 -20.78 28.52
CA ASN A 44 0.85 -20.78 29.62
C ASN A 44 -0.49 -20.17 29.20
N THR A 45 -0.47 -19.10 28.40
CA THR A 45 -1.68 -18.42 27.92
C THR A 45 -2.13 -18.90 26.54
N GLY A 46 -1.24 -19.47 25.73
CA GLY A 46 -1.53 -19.82 24.35
C GLY A 46 -1.48 -18.60 23.42
N TRP A 47 -2.38 -18.57 22.42
CA TRP A 47 -2.40 -17.52 21.41
C TRP A 47 -2.89 -16.20 21.99
N ILE A 48 -2.18 -15.13 21.62
CA ILE A 48 -2.47 -13.76 21.99
C ILE A 48 -2.58 -13.00 20.68
N SER A 49 -3.78 -12.52 20.38
CA SER A 49 -4.13 -11.76 19.19
C SER A 49 -3.76 -10.30 19.36
N LEU A 50 -3.04 -9.73 18.39
CA LEU A 50 -2.56 -8.34 18.45
C LEU A 50 -3.57 -7.32 17.91
N ASN A 51 -4.65 -7.77 17.25
CA ASN A 51 -5.72 -6.92 16.74
C ASN A 51 -7.03 -7.70 16.54
N CYS A 52 -8.13 -6.97 16.36
CA CYS A 52 -9.47 -7.54 16.23
C CYS A 52 -9.75 -8.23 14.88
N SER A 53 -8.93 -7.98 13.85
CA SER A 53 -9.10 -8.61 12.53
C SER A 53 -8.76 -10.10 12.57
N ALA A 54 -7.99 -10.52 13.58
CA ALA A 54 -7.79 -11.91 13.97
C ALA A 54 -9.04 -12.60 14.60
N GLY A 55 -10.26 -12.11 14.36
CA GLY A 55 -11.51 -12.78 14.76
C GLY A 55 -12.15 -12.26 16.06
N GLY A 56 -11.84 -11.03 16.45
CA GLY A 56 -12.46 -10.33 17.57
C GLY A 56 -13.92 -9.92 17.29
N THR A 57 -14.71 -9.76 18.36
CA THR A 57 -16.10 -9.23 18.30
C THR A 57 -16.22 -7.78 18.78
N VAL A 58 -15.09 -7.20 19.20
CA VAL A 58 -14.94 -5.83 19.66
C VAL A 58 -13.69 -5.24 19.02
N ASP A 59 -13.68 -3.92 18.85
CA ASP A 59 -12.55 -3.19 18.31
C ASP A 59 -11.38 -3.15 19.32
N TYR A 60 -10.23 -3.70 18.94
CA TYR A 60 -8.99 -3.66 19.68
C TYR A 60 -7.80 -3.88 18.76
N GLY A 61 -6.64 -3.36 19.13
CA GLY A 61 -5.40 -3.75 18.51
C GLY A 61 -4.26 -2.83 18.88
N LEU A 62 -3.06 -3.21 18.46
CA LEU A 62 -1.86 -2.44 18.75
C LEU A 62 -1.55 -1.46 17.61
N ASN A 63 -1.08 -0.27 17.99
CA ASN A 63 -0.68 0.79 17.05
C ASN A 63 0.66 1.42 17.45
N ILE A 64 1.51 1.68 16.46
CA ILE A 64 2.80 2.38 16.61
C ILE A 64 2.93 3.42 15.48
N ASP A 65 3.13 4.70 15.79
CA ASP A 65 3.27 5.75 14.76
C ASP A 65 4.69 5.77 14.17
N PHE A 66 4.94 4.91 13.18
CA PHE A 66 6.26 4.85 12.53
C PHE A 66 6.58 6.07 11.66
N GLU A 67 5.58 6.88 11.29
CA GLU A 67 5.72 8.02 10.38
C GLU A 67 6.08 9.32 11.09
N SER A 68 5.85 9.42 12.41
CA SER A 68 6.25 10.58 13.23
C SER A 68 7.72 10.99 13.07
N GLY A 69 8.59 10.03 12.70
CA GLY A 69 10.04 10.19 12.65
C GLY A 69 10.70 10.30 14.02
N ALA A 70 9.94 10.19 15.13
CA ALA A 70 10.51 10.31 16.45
C ALA A 70 11.42 9.10 16.78
N PRO A 71 12.41 9.29 17.66
CA PRO A 71 13.27 8.20 18.11
C PRO A 71 12.51 7.19 18.97
N THR A 72 11.38 7.57 19.56
CA THR A 72 10.57 6.73 20.43
C THR A 72 9.09 6.96 20.23
N GLU A 73 8.30 5.89 20.23
CA GLU A 73 6.85 5.94 20.02
C GLU A 73 6.11 4.99 20.97
N PRO A 74 4.95 5.37 21.53
CA PRO A 74 4.19 4.47 22.39
C PRO A 74 3.64 3.30 21.57
N VAL A 75 3.68 2.10 22.14
CA VAL A 75 2.92 0.96 21.61
C VAL A 75 1.53 1.06 22.20
N ALA A 76 0.60 1.69 21.48
CA ALA A 76 -0.74 1.99 21.97
C ALA A 76 -1.68 0.79 21.81
N GLY A 77 -2.69 0.70 22.68
CA GLY A 77 -3.80 -0.25 22.53
C GLY A 77 -3.68 -1.52 23.38
N TYR A 78 -4.47 -2.52 23.00
CA TYR A 78 -4.63 -3.77 23.74
C TYR A 78 -4.50 -4.97 22.79
N ALA A 79 -3.89 -6.03 23.30
CA ALA A 79 -3.94 -7.36 22.71
C ALA A 79 -4.88 -8.26 23.53
N TRP A 80 -5.33 -9.37 22.96
CA TRP A 80 -6.35 -10.23 23.57
C TRP A 80 -5.96 -11.71 23.52
N SER A 81 -6.22 -12.42 24.61
CA SER A 81 -6.22 -13.88 24.63
C SER A 81 -7.51 -14.41 25.23
N SER A 82 -8.04 -15.50 24.66
CA SER A 82 -9.19 -16.19 25.22
C SER A 82 -8.94 -16.81 26.60
N ASN A 83 -7.68 -17.05 26.94
CA ASN A 83 -7.31 -17.75 28.17
C ASN A 83 -6.96 -16.80 29.32
N LEU A 84 -6.39 -15.62 29.02
CA LEU A 84 -5.93 -14.66 30.05
C LEU A 84 -6.57 -13.26 29.95
N GLY A 85 -7.32 -12.98 28.89
CA GLY A 85 -8.05 -11.74 28.72
C GLY A 85 -7.25 -10.64 28.03
N TRP A 86 -7.29 -9.41 28.57
CA TRP A 86 -6.69 -8.22 27.96
C TRP A 86 -5.24 -8.02 28.40
N LEU A 87 -4.36 -7.84 27.41
CA LEU A 87 -2.98 -7.36 27.58
C LEU A 87 -2.94 -5.88 27.21
N ASN A 88 -2.73 -5.03 28.21
CA ASN A 88 -2.61 -3.59 28.05
C ASN A 88 -1.16 -3.19 27.73
N MET A 89 -0.94 -2.53 26.60
CA MET A 89 0.40 -2.06 26.21
C MET A 89 0.73 -0.67 26.80
N GLN A 90 -0.27 0.08 27.27
CA GLN A 90 -0.11 1.37 27.93
C GLN A 90 -0.66 1.38 29.36
N PRO A 91 -0.20 0.48 30.25
CA PRO A 91 -0.66 0.46 31.64
C PRO A 91 -0.14 1.69 32.40
N SER A 92 -0.96 2.20 33.31
CA SER A 92 -0.52 3.21 34.29
C SER A 92 0.39 2.57 35.34
N GLY A 93 1.44 3.29 35.74
CA GLY A 93 2.31 2.88 36.84
C GLY A 93 1.61 2.83 38.22
N PRO A 94 2.36 2.51 39.29
CA PRO A 94 3.82 2.39 39.32
C PRO A 94 4.33 1.13 38.61
N TYR A 95 5.40 1.29 37.82
CA TYR A 95 6.05 0.19 37.11
C TYR A 95 6.98 -0.59 38.06
N PRO A 96 7.10 -1.92 37.90
CA PRO A 96 8.10 -2.68 38.65
C PRO A 96 9.53 -2.22 38.33
N SER A 97 10.42 -2.41 39.29
CA SER A 97 11.85 -2.15 39.12
C SER A 97 12.54 -3.44 38.68
N TRP A 98 13.01 -3.48 37.44
CA TRP A 98 13.72 -4.64 36.89
C TRP A 98 14.94 -4.20 36.09
N GLY A 99 16.14 -4.61 36.52
CA GLY A 99 17.37 -4.46 35.73
C GLY A 99 17.54 -3.07 35.10
N SER A 100 17.71 -3.05 33.78
CA SER A 100 17.82 -1.85 32.93
C SER A 100 16.50 -1.44 32.27
N VAL A 101 15.37 -2.06 32.64
CA VAL A 101 14.05 -1.80 32.04
C VAL A 101 13.57 -0.40 32.42
N PRO A 102 13.21 0.46 31.44
CA PRO A 102 12.66 1.76 31.73
C PRO A 102 11.36 1.67 32.57
N ALA A 103 11.20 2.58 33.53
CA ALA A 103 9.97 2.73 34.30
C ALA A 103 8.89 3.46 33.46
N SER A 104 8.52 2.86 32.33
CA SER A 104 7.52 3.35 31.39
C SER A 104 6.68 2.20 30.84
N ALA A 105 5.53 2.52 30.26
CA ALA A 105 4.78 1.60 29.43
C ALA A 105 5.57 1.16 28.18
N ALA A 106 5.08 0.15 27.47
CA ALA A 106 5.68 -0.38 26.27
C ALA A 106 5.90 0.74 25.23
N THR A 107 7.15 0.96 24.86
CA THR A 107 7.57 2.04 23.98
C THR A 107 8.51 1.47 22.93
N PHE A 108 8.22 1.72 21.66
CA PHE A 108 9.11 1.43 20.56
C PHE A 108 10.28 2.43 20.58
N TYR A 109 11.49 1.91 20.40
CA TYR A 109 12.73 2.66 20.26
C TYR A 109 13.31 2.34 18.90
N ARG A 110 13.41 3.37 18.06
CA ARG A 110 14.02 3.29 16.75
C ARG A 110 15.52 3.01 16.88
N ASN A 111 16.07 2.18 15.99
CA ASN A 111 17.51 1.93 15.96
C ASN A 111 18.29 3.23 15.71
N GLU A 112 19.41 3.40 16.41
CA GLU A 112 20.30 4.55 16.21
C GLU A 112 20.80 4.60 14.76
N GLY A 113 20.69 5.76 14.11
CA GLY A 113 21.01 5.93 12.69
C GLY A 113 19.97 5.35 11.71
N GLY A 114 18.86 4.79 12.21
CA GLY A 114 17.74 4.38 11.37
C GLY A 114 17.03 5.58 10.73
N GLY A 115 16.56 5.41 9.49
CA GLY A 115 15.75 6.43 8.80
C GLY A 115 14.44 6.73 9.54
N SER A 116 13.85 7.91 9.33
CA SER A 116 12.65 8.37 10.04
C SER A 116 11.42 7.47 9.86
N THR A 117 11.39 6.63 8.81
CA THR A 117 10.25 5.78 8.48
C THR A 117 10.54 4.27 8.59
N THR A 118 11.71 3.88 9.12
CA THR A 118 12.03 2.46 9.33
C THR A 118 11.13 1.83 10.40
N THR A 119 10.76 0.56 10.24
CA THR A 119 10.14 -0.22 11.33
C THR A 119 11.19 -0.82 12.27
N ALA A 120 12.47 -0.76 11.90
CA ALA A 120 13.55 -1.40 12.65
C ALA A 120 13.80 -0.73 14.00
N GLY A 121 13.62 -1.50 15.07
CA GLY A 121 13.80 -1.02 16.44
C GLY A 121 13.49 -2.09 17.48
N VAL A 122 13.39 -1.67 18.74
CA VAL A 122 13.12 -2.55 19.88
C VAL A 122 12.00 -1.99 20.73
N ILE A 123 11.23 -2.84 21.40
CA ILE A 123 10.21 -2.40 22.37
C ILE A 123 10.79 -2.54 23.77
N LYS A 124 10.71 -1.45 24.55
CA LYS A 124 11.17 -1.43 25.95
C LYS A 124 10.04 -1.02 26.90
N GLY A 125 10.22 -1.33 28.17
CA GLY A 125 9.27 -1.00 29.23
C GLY A 125 8.27 -2.12 29.50
N TRP A 126 7.07 -1.74 29.92
CA TRP A 126 6.10 -2.65 30.53
C TRP A 126 4.74 -2.69 29.82
N ALA A 127 4.22 -3.90 29.63
CA ALA A 127 2.81 -4.18 29.36
C ALA A 127 2.18 -4.86 30.59
N LYS A 128 0.87 -5.09 30.58
CA LYS A 128 0.17 -5.69 31.73
C LYS A 128 -1.04 -6.54 31.35
N TRP A 129 -1.07 -7.77 31.84
CA TRP A 129 -2.25 -8.62 31.88
C TRP A 129 -3.23 -8.12 32.95
N GLU A 130 -4.37 -7.59 32.51
CA GLU A 130 -5.35 -6.98 33.42
C GLU A 130 -5.97 -8.01 34.37
N ALA A 131 -6.18 -9.24 33.90
CA ALA A 131 -6.77 -10.32 34.70
C ALA A 131 -5.88 -10.77 35.89
N LEU A 132 -4.56 -10.57 35.79
CA LEU A 132 -3.59 -11.00 36.80
C LEU A 132 -3.29 -9.92 37.85
N GLY A 133 -3.86 -8.73 37.71
CA GLY A 133 -3.71 -7.64 38.68
C GLY A 133 -2.24 -7.29 38.94
N VAL A 134 -1.80 -7.41 40.19
CA VAL A 134 -0.41 -7.08 40.59
C VAL A 134 0.64 -8.00 39.99
N ASN A 135 0.27 -9.22 39.61
CA ASN A 135 1.17 -10.21 39.01
C ASN A 135 1.14 -10.15 37.47
N GLY A 136 0.38 -9.22 36.89
CA GLY A 136 0.17 -9.16 35.45
C GLY A 136 1.24 -8.44 34.66
N TRP A 137 2.27 -7.90 35.31
CA TRP A 137 3.30 -7.13 34.61
C TRP A 137 4.08 -8.00 33.62
N VAL A 138 4.31 -7.45 32.45
CA VAL A 138 5.04 -8.08 31.35
C VAL A 138 6.17 -7.14 30.94
N VAL A 139 7.42 -7.57 31.07
CA VAL A 139 8.57 -6.83 30.54
C VAL A 139 8.67 -7.08 29.03
N MET A 140 8.71 -6.01 28.25
CA MET A 140 8.89 -6.06 26.79
C MET A 140 10.35 -6.04 26.38
N GLY A 141 11.20 -5.42 27.20
CA GLY A 141 12.62 -5.27 26.93
C GLY A 141 13.24 -4.08 27.68
N PRO A 142 14.57 -4.00 27.75
CA PRO A 142 15.52 -5.08 27.47
C PRO A 142 15.38 -6.27 28.45
N ILE A 143 15.72 -7.48 27.99
CA ILE A 143 15.78 -8.71 28.80
C ILE A 143 17.18 -9.31 28.64
N ASP A 144 18.12 -8.82 29.44
CA ASP A 144 19.53 -9.21 29.36
C ASP A 144 19.80 -10.51 30.13
N ILE A 145 20.08 -11.61 29.42
CA ILE A 145 20.52 -12.89 29.99
C ILE A 145 21.91 -13.20 29.45
N SER A 146 22.90 -13.27 30.35
CA SER A 146 24.30 -13.56 29.98
C SER A 146 24.81 -12.70 28.82
N SER A 147 24.59 -11.38 28.88
CA SER A 147 24.96 -10.38 27.85
C SER A 147 24.25 -10.48 26.50
N THR A 148 23.18 -11.27 26.41
CA THR A 148 22.29 -11.30 25.24
C THR A 148 20.95 -10.69 25.62
N ASP A 149 20.48 -9.68 24.88
CA ASP A 149 19.14 -9.11 25.03
C ASP A 149 18.14 -9.97 24.25
N TYR A 150 17.17 -10.54 24.96
CA TYR A 150 16.09 -11.36 24.41
C TYR A 150 14.79 -10.57 24.21
N GLY A 151 14.77 -9.26 24.50
CA GLY A 151 13.60 -8.41 24.38
C GLY A 151 12.98 -8.37 22.99
N VAL A 152 11.83 -7.70 22.89
CA VAL A 152 11.07 -7.66 21.64
C VAL A 152 11.71 -6.70 20.64
N VAL A 153 11.93 -7.21 19.43
CA VAL A 153 12.55 -6.50 18.30
C VAL A 153 11.58 -6.46 17.13
N ILE A 154 11.54 -5.34 16.43
CA ILE A 154 10.86 -5.21 15.13
C ILE A 154 11.95 -5.04 14.07
N GLY A 155 11.93 -5.88 13.04
CA GLY A 155 12.86 -5.80 11.91
C GLY A 155 12.47 -4.76 10.88
N ALA A 156 13.41 -4.43 9.98
CA ALA A 156 13.13 -3.60 8.80
C ALA A 156 12.18 -4.29 7.79
N ASP A 157 12.06 -5.61 7.90
CA ASP A 157 11.13 -6.48 7.18
C ASP A 157 9.72 -6.49 7.80
N ARG A 158 9.47 -5.62 8.80
CA ARG A 158 8.18 -5.46 9.51
C ARG A 158 7.83 -6.61 10.43
N LEU A 159 8.75 -7.54 10.67
CA LEU A 159 8.49 -8.74 11.46
C LEU A 159 8.93 -8.55 12.91
N PHE A 160 8.14 -9.11 13.83
CA PHE A 160 8.51 -9.15 15.24
C PHE A 160 9.35 -10.39 15.54
N SER A 161 10.34 -10.22 16.41
CA SER A 161 11.18 -11.30 16.93
C SER A 161 11.49 -11.08 18.42
N GLY A 162 11.93 -12.15 19.11
CA GLY A 162 12.37 -12.08 20.50
C GLY A 162 11.28 -12.51 21.48
N TRP A 163 11.40 -12.05 22.71
CA TRP A 163 10.62 -12.53 23.84
C TRP A 163 10.20 -11.39 24.76
N SER A 164 9.01 -11.52 25.33
CA SER A 164 8.62 -10.77 26.53
C SER A 164 8.41 -11.74 27.69
N TRP A 165 8.52 -11.25 28.92
CA TRP A 165 8.44 -12.08 30.12
C TRP A 165 7.44 -11.53 31.12
N SER A 166 6.62 -12.41 31.70
CA SER A 166 5.71 -12.11 32.79
C SER A 166 5.94 -13.10 33.92
N GLY A 167 6.63 -12.69 34.98
CA GLY A 167 7.06 -13.57 36.05
C GLY A 167 7.61 -12.79 37.24
N GLY A 168 7.94 -13.47 38.33
CA GLY A 168 8.61 -12.86 39.48
C GLY A 168 9.95 -12.22 39.14
N ASP A 169 10.51 -11.50 40.12
CA ASP A 169 11.68 -10.61 39.97
C ASP A 169 13.01 -11.34 39.61
N ASN A 170 13.00 -12.66 39.38
CA ASN A 170 14.20 -13.44 39.07
C ASN A 170 13.96 -14.50 37.99
N LEU A 171 14.46 -14.26 36.77
CA LEU A 171 14.41 -15.20 35.64
C LEU A 171 15.14 -16.53 35.89
N ASP A 172 16.18 -16.53 36.74
CA ASP A 172 17.12 -17.64 36.86
C ASP A 172 16.93 -18.49 38.13
N ALA A 173 16.14 -18.03 39.10
CA ALA A 173 15.96 -18.74 40.36
C ALA A 173 14.63 -18.43 41.06
N ASP A 174 13.51 -18.37 40.34
CA ASP A 174 12.20 -18.24 40.97
C ASP A 174 11.73 -19.59 41.56
N PRO A 175 11.54 -19.72 42.88
CA PRO A 175 10.84 -20.85 43.47
C PRO A 175 9.30 -20.77 43.28
N GLU A 176 8.76 -19.70 42.71
CA GLU A 176 7.33 -19.48 42.45
C GLU A 176 7.02 -19.31 40.93
N PRO A 177 7.24 -20.33 40.09
CA PRO A 177 6.96 -20.30 38.64
C PRO A 177 5.47 -20.11 38.27
N GLU A 178 4.59 -19.87 39.25
CA GLU A 178 3.14 -19.77 39.12
C GLU A 178 2.62 -18.32 39.05
N ARG A 179 3.49 -17.31 39.14
CA ARG A 179 3.08 -15.90 39.11
C ARG A 179 3.31 -15.28 37.73
N GLY A 180 2.30 -15.27 36.87
CA GLY A 180 2.36 -14.58 35.57
C GLY A 180 2.10 -15.48 34.36
N ASP A 181 2.36 -14.94 33.17
CA ASP A 181 2.22 -15.66 31.89
C ASP A 181 3.50 -16.43 31.48
N GLY A 182 4.63 -16.14 32.11
CA GLY A 182 5.94 -16.66 31.74
C GLY A 182 6.45 -16.04 30.44
N TRP A 183 7.17 -16.85 29.65
CA TRP A 183 7.74 -16.44 28.38
C TRP A 183 6.67 -16.34 27.28
N VAL A 184 6.63 -15.19 26.63
CA VAL A 184 5.81 -14.93 25.44
C VAL A 184 6.74 -14.78 24.25
N LEU A 185 6.58 -15.64 23.26
CA LEU A 185 7.33 -15.63 22.01
C LEU A 185 6.71 -14.63 21.03
N TRP A 186 7.52 -13.68 20.60
CA TRP A 186 7.24 -12.82 19.46
C TRP A 186 7.96 -13.43 18.26
N ASP A 187 7.24 -14.15 17.41
CA ASP A 187 7.81 -14.79 16.22
C ASP A 187 6.86 -14.65 15.03
N SER A 188 7.38 -14.10 13.95
CA SER A 188 6.69 -13.96 12.67
C SER A 188 6.54 -15.26 11.88
N VAL A 189 7.36 -16.28 12.13
CA VAL A 189 7.36 -17.55 11.36
C VAL A 189 6.65 -18.71 12.06
N ALA A 190 6.07 -18.48 13.24
CA ALA A 190 5.23 -19.47 13.90
C ALA A 190 4.00 -19.78 13.03
N SER A 191 3.70 -21.07 12.86
CA SER A 191 2.61 -21.59 12.03
C SER A 191 1.25 -21.16 12.60
N GLY A 192 0.79 -19.96 12.24
CA GLY A 192 -0.45 -19.38 12.77
C GLY A 192 -0.69 -17.89 12.48
N GLY A 193 0.11 -17.23 11.63
CA GLY A 193 -0.01 -15.80 11.35
C GLY A 193 0.75 -14.97 12.38
N GLY A 194 2.07 -15.08 12.38
CA GLY A 194 2.95 -14.40 13.33
C GLY A 194 2.87 -12.88 13.28
N ALA A 195 3.37 -12.24 14.33
CA ALA A 195 3.27 -10.80 14.53
C ALA A 195 4.00 -9.99 13.45
N SER A 196 3.31 -9.00 12.87
CA SER A 196 3.88 -8.12 11.84
C SER A 196 3.29 -6.71 11.86
N VAL A 197 4.04 -5.74 11.34
CA VAL A 197 3.57 -4.37 11.10
C VAL A 197 2.87 -4.30 9.73
N LEU A 198 1.63 -3.81 9.73
CA LEU A 198 0.89 -3.46 8.52
C LEU A 198 1.26 -2.05 8.10
N ALA A 199 1.83 -1.91 6.91
CA ALA A 199 2.23 -0.61 6.36
C ALA A 199 2.07 -0.60 4.84
N TYR A 200 1.71 0.55 4.30
CA TYR A 200 1.56 0.73 2.86
C TYR A 200 2.92 0.69 2.17
N TRP A 201 2.92 0.21 0.93
CA TRP A 201 4.09 0.10 0.07
C TRP A 201 3.64 0.03 -1.39
N PHE A 202 4.58 0.19 -2.32
CA PHE A 202 4.30 0.07 -3.73
C PHE A 202 5.16 -1.01 -4.39
N GLU A 203 4.65 -1.56 -5.49
CA GLU A 203 5.30 -2.60 -6.28
C GLU A 203 5.29 -2.23 -7.77
N THR A 204 6.40 -2.51 -8.45
CA THR A 204 6.47 -2.48 -9.91
C THR A 204 6.81 -3.87 -10.45
N LEU A 205 5.97 -4.36 -11.37
CA LEU A 205 6.09 -5.69 -11.96
C LEU A 205 6.45 -5.61 -13.45
N TYR A 206 7.34 -6.50 -13.88
CA TYR A 206 7.74 -6.69 -15.27
C TYR A 206 8.37 -5.47 -15.96
N GLY A 207 8.76 -4.47 -15.17
CA GLY A 207 9.39 -3.23 -15.64
C GLY A 207 10.51 -2.78 -14.72
N ASP A 208 11.29 -1.84 -15.23
CA ASP A 208 12.36 -1.16 -14.53
C ASP A 208 11.86 0.19 -13.97
N MET A 209 12.46 0.66 -12.89
CA MET A 209 12.18 1.96 -12.28
C MET A 209 13.36 2.90 -12.48
N TYR A 210 13.06 4.10 -12.99
CA TYR A 210 14.03 5.14 -13.29
C TYR A 210 13.62 6.47 -12.69
N SER A 211 14.57 7.19 -12.09
CA SER A 211 14.36 8.54 -11.59
C SER A 211 15.56 9.44 -11.87
N GLY A 212 15.32 10.62 -12.43
CA GLY A 212 16.31 11.68 -12.52
C GLY A 212 16.60 12.38 -11.18
N GLY A 213 15.84 12.04 -10.14
CA GLY A 213 15.98 12.55 -8.77
C GLY A 213 16.07 11.41 -7.75
N ALA A 214 15.60 11.66 -6.53
CA ALA A 214 15.51 10.64 -5.49
C ALA A 214 14.32 9.70 -5.74
N ILE A 215 14.40 8.50 -5.18
CA ILE A 215 13.25 7.59 -5.03
C ILE A 215 13.06 7.40 -3.53
N SER A 216 11.85 7.64 -3.04
CA SER A 216 11.55 7.43 -1.64
C SER A 216 10.24 6.71 -1.42
N ALA A 217 10.26 5.80 -0.44
CA ALA A 217 9.11 5.13 0.12
C ALA A 217 9.18 5.25 1.65
N PRO A 218 8.06 5.29 2.37
CA PRO A 218 8.13 5.28 3.82
C PRO A 218 8.54 3.89 4.35
N PHE A 219 8.01 2.81 3.77
CA PHE A 219 8.18 1.46 4.30
C PHE A 219 8.78 0.47 3.29
N ALA A 220 9.58 -0.48 3.80
CA ALA A 220 10.09 -1.64 3.05
C ALA A 220 8.95 -2.53 2.54
N PRO A 221 9.08 -3.27 1.44
CA PRO A 221 8.11 -4.31 1.09
C PRO A 221 8.10 -5.46 2.14
N PRO A 222 7.01 -6.23 2.23
CA PRO A 222 6.94 -7.51 2.96
C PRO A 222 8.00 -8.53 2.57
N ILE A 223 8.21 -9.54 3.42
CA ILE A 223 9.12 -10.66 3.11
C ILE A 223 8.70 -11.38 1.82
N GLY A 224 9.67 -11.60 0.93
CA GLY A 224 9.44 -12.26 -0.37
C GLY A 224 8.81 -11.36 -1.44
N ARG A 225 8.52 -10.10 -1.12
CA ARG A 225 8.08 -9.06 -2.07
C ARG A 225 9.22 -8.05 -2.29
N TYR A 226 9.14 -7.34 -3.41
CA TYR A 226 10.16 -6.39 -3.83
C TYR A 226 9.49 -5.14 -4.39
N THR A 227 10.13 -3.98 -4.22
CA THR A 227 9.62 -2.73 -4.79
C THR A 227 9.63 -2.75 -6.31
N ALA A 228 10.64 -3.39 -6.92
CA ALA A 228 10.71 -3.59 -8.36
C ALA A 228 11.15 -5.02 -8.70
N LEU A 229 10.63 -5.58 -9.78
CA LEU A 229 11.04 -6.90 -10.24
C LEU A 229 12.44 -6.90 -10.88
N TYR A 230 12.83 -5.81 -11.56
CA TYR A 230 14.05 -5.76 -12.37
C TYR A 230 15.06 -4.73 -11.86
N LEU A 231 15.16 -3.53 -12.44
CA LEU A 231 16.15 -2.52 -12.05
C LEU A 231 15.51 -1.35 -11.31
N ILE A 232 16.26 -0.77 -10.38
CA ILE A 232 15.96 0.50 -9.73
C ILE A 232 17.16 1.44 -9.91
N GLN A 233 16.95 2.52 -10.66
CA GLN A 233 18.01 3.46 -10.98
C GLN A 233 17.56 4.88 -10.68
N ALA A 234 18.31 5.56 -9.81
CA ALA A 234 18.05 6.92 -9.40
C ALA A 234 19.32 7.75 -9.59
N ASN A 235 19.17 9.01 -10.01
CA ASN A 235 20.28 9.95 -9.95
C ASN A 235 20.48 10.53 -8.54
N GLY A 236 19.41 10.55 -7.74
CA GLY A 236 19.44 10.90 -6.32
C GLY A 236 19.55 9.67 -5.42
N THR A 237 19.20 9.87 -4.14
CA THR A 237 19.18 8.81 -3.12
C THR A 237 17.97 7.90 -3.27
N ILE A 238 18.14 6.63 -2.94
CA ILE A 238 17.08 5.62 -2.83
C ILE A 238 16.87 5.35 -1.35
N HIS A 239 15.78 5.85 -0.77
CA HIS A 239 15.53 5.80 0.67
C HIS A 239 14.13 5.27 1.02
N PRO A 240 14.01 4.34 1.98
CA PRO A 240 15.07 3.69 2.76
C PRO A 240 15.86 2.67 1.95
N VAL A 241 17.00 2.23 2.50
CA VAL A 241 17.83 1.12 1.96
C VAL A 241 17.04 -0.18 1.72
N SER A 242 15.87 -0.31 2.33
CA SER A 242 14.98 -1.45 2.15
C SER A 242 14.13 -1.41 0.88
N ILE A 243 14.21 -0.35 0.07
CA ILE A 243 13.74 -0.39 -1.32
C ILE A 243 14.63 -1.37 -2.07
N GLN A 244 14.04 -2.47 -2.55
CA GLN A 244 14.79 -3.57 -3.14
C GLN A 244 14.25 -4.02 -4.49
N SER A 245 15.18 -4.47 -5.33
CA SER A 245 14.87 -5.25 -6.53
C SER A 245 14.91 -6.75 -6.22
N ALA A 246 14.09 -7.54 -6.93
CA ALA A 246 14.18 -9.00 -6.88
C ALA A 246 15.55 -9.55 -7.32
N GLY A 247 16.30 -8.80 -8.12
CA GLY A 247 17.67 -9.14 -8.52
C GLY A 247 18.72 -8.91 -7.44
N GLY A 248 18.43 -8.06 -6.44
CA GLY A 248 19.31 -7.78 -5.30
C GLY A 248 19.27 -6.32 -4.83
N GLY A 249 19.84 -6.06 -3.65
CA GLY A 249 19.89 -4.74 -3.01
C GLY A 249 21.08 -3.84 -3.40
N SER A 250 21.84 -4.21 -4.44
CA SER A 250 23.08 -3.54 -4.82
C SER A 250 23.24 -3.48 -6.33
N LEU A 251 24.31 -2.83 -6.80
CA LEU A 251 24.70 -2.87 -8.21
C LEU A 251 24.74 -4.32 -8.74
N PRO A 252 24.29 -4.57 -9.98
CA PRO A 252 23.74 -3.61 -10.94
C PRO A 252 22.24 -3.30 -10.76
N TYR A 253 21.55 -3.99 -9.86
CA TYR A 253 20.09 -3.96 -9.72
C TYR A 253 19.56 -2.70 -9.04
N ILE A 254 20.35 -2.12 -8.14
CA ILE A 254 20.08 -0.83 -7.51
C ILE A 254 21.28 0.08 -7.72
N SER A 255 21.04 1.21 -8.38
CA SER A 255 22.06 2.22 -8.63
C SER A 255 21.56 3.61 -8.24
N GLU A 256 22.24 4.21 -7.28
CA GLU A 256 22.19 5.66 -7.04
C GLU A 256 23.18 6.36 -7.98
N SER A 257 22.98 7.66 -8.23
CA SER A 257 23.81 8.47 -9.14
C SER A 257 23.93 7.90 -10.57
N PHE A 258 22.87 7.25 -11.08
CA PHE A 258 22.88 6.63 -12.42
C PHE A 258 23.05 7.64 -13.58
N GLY A 259 22.90 8.94 -13.31
CA GLY A 259 23.03 10.02 -14.29
C GLY A 259 21.69 10.65 -14.66
N SER A 260 21.73 11.64 -15.57
CA SER A 260 20.53 12.38 -15.96
C SER A 260 19.70 11.63 -17.01
N ILE A 261 18.43 11.41 -16.69
CA ILE A 261 17.42 10.93 -17.65
C ILE A 261 16.60 12.14 -18.07
N SER A 262 16.69 12.53 -19.35
CA SER A 262 15.83 13.59 -19.88
C SER A 262 14.53 13.00 -20.41
N ILE A 263 13.40 13.47 -19.88
CA ILE A 263 12.07 13.13 -20.41
C ILE A 263 11.73 14.05 -21.59
N PRO A 264 11.00 13.60 -22.62
CA PRO A 264 10.67 14.42 -23.79
C PRO A 264 9.67 15.57 -23.50
N ASP A 265 10.13 16.80 -23.27
CA ASP A 265 9.31 17.97 -22.87
C ASP A 265 9.40 19.16 -23.85
N GLU A 266 8.62 20.23 -23.62
CA GLU A 266 8.71 21.44 -24.46
C GLU A 266 10.14 22.03 -24.49
N ALA A 267 10.84 22.01 -23.36
CA ALA A 267 12.18 22.58 -23.22
C ALA A 267 13.23 21.88 -24.11
N ASN A 268 13.06 20.58 -24.37
CA ASN A 268 13.94 19.80 -25.24
C ASN A 268 13.34 19.45 -26.61
N ASN A 269 12.30 20.17 -27.03
CA ASN A 269 11.58 19.93 -28.29
C ASN A 269 11.04 18.49 -28.37
N TYR A 270 10.56 17.98 -27.24
CA TYR A 270 10.01 16.66 -27.05
C TYR A 270 10.98 15.52 -27.41
N ARG A 271 12.27 15.69 -27.06
CA ARG A 271 13.33 14.69 -27.27
C ARG A 271 14.01 14.34 -25.96
N GLY A 272 13.99 13.06 -25.60
CA GLY A 272 14.62 12.56 -24.39
C GLY A 272 15.36 11.25 -24.57
N THR A 273 15.89 10.73 -23.47
CA THR A 273 16.47 9.38 -23.41
C THR A 273 15.46 8.31 -23.83
N LEU A 274 14.17 8.55 -23.57
CA LEU A 274 13.05 7.68 -23.95
C LEU A 274 12.64 7.82 -25.43
N GLY A 275 13.29 8.68 -26.22
CA GLY A 275 12.99 8.88 -27.63
C GLY A 275 12.37 10.23 -27.95
N TRP A 276 11.70 10.31 -29.10
CA TRP A 276 11.08 11.53 -29.60
C TRP A 276 9.55 11.42 -29.56
N LEU A 277 8.89 12.40 -28.96
CA LEU A 277 7.45 12.57 -29.00
C LEU A 277 7.09 13.66 -30.03
N ASP A 278 6.66 13.28 -31.24
CA ASP A 278 6.28 14.22 -32.29
C ASP A 278 4.87 14.80 -32.04
N LYS A 279 4.71 15.64 -30.99
CA LYS A 279 3.44 16.30 -30.65
C LYS A 279 2.89 17.11 -31.83
N ALA A 280 3.75 17.83 -32.55
CA ALA A 280 3.36 18.58 -33.73
C ALA A 280 2.80 17.67 -34.85
N GLY A 281 3.43 16.52 -35.09
CA GLY A 281 2.93 15.52 -36.03
C GLY A 281 1.64 14.84 -35.57
N LEU A 282 1.46 14.64 -34.26
CA LEU A 282 0.20 14.12 -33.70
C LEU A 282 -0.96 15.07 -33.97
N LEU A 283 -0.78 16.36 -33.66
CA LEU A 283 -1.78 17.40 -33.92
C LEU A 283 -1.95 17.69 -35.42
N GLY A 284 -0.90 17.46 -36.22
CA GLY A 284 -0.93 17.58 -37.68
C GLY A 284 -1.57 16.38 -38.40
N GLY A 285 -2.06 15.38 -37.68
CA GLY A 285 -2.73 14.20 -38.27
C GLY A 285 -1.77 13.20 -38.94
N ARG A 286 -0.46 13.29 -38.68
CA ARG A 286 0.55 12.42 -39.29
C ARG A 286 0.44 10.96 -38.83
N TYR A 287 -0.02 10.76 -37.59
CA TYR A 287 -0.04 9.45 -36.92
C TYR A 287 -1.45 8.83 -36.81
N GLY A 288 -2.48 9.62 -37.07
CA GLY A 288 -3.88 9.22 -36.94
C GLY A 288 -4.81 10.38 -37.27
N THR A 289 -6.10 10.10 -37.46
CA THR A 289 -7.10 11.17 -37.61
C THR A 289 -7.25 11.89 -36.28
N LEU A 290 -7.21 13.22 -36.31
CA LEU A 290 -7.43 14.06 -35.14
C LEU A 290 -8.93 14.20 -34.87
N GLU A 291 -9.33 13.95 -33.63
CA GLU A 291 -10.69 14.12 -33.12
C GLU A 291 -10.66 15.06 -31.90
N SER A 292 -11.75 15.79 -31.68
CA SER A 292 -11.83 16.76 -30.57
C SER A 292 -12.29 16.16 -29.24
N ALA A 293 -12.79 14.93 -29.24
CA ALA A 293 -13.26 14.24 -28.04
C ALA A 293 -13.34 12.72 -28.24
N LEU A 294 -13.24 11.99 -27.14
CA LEU A 294 -13.48 10.54 -27.12
C LEU A 294 -14.93 10.23 -27.54
N PRO A 295 -15.17 9.05 -28.15
CA PRO A 295 -16.52 8.53 -28.35
C PRO A 295 -17.32 8.53 -27.05
N ALA A 296 -18.59 8.93 -27.11
CA ALA A 296 -19.46 8.92 -25.95
C ALA A 296 -19.75 7.48 -25.47
N GLY A 297 -19.85 7.31 -24.15
CA GLY A 297 -20.21 6.04 -23.50
C GLY A 297 -19.06 5.41 -22.71
N SER A 298 -19.36 4.33 -22.00
CA SER A 298 -18.42 3.60 -21.15
C SER A 298 -17.59 2.54 -21.89
N SER A 299 -17.79 2.39 -23.20
CA SER A 299 -17.08 1.42 -24.03
C SER A 299 -16.58 2.10 -25.30
N VAL A 300 -15.28 2.33 -25.36
CA VAL A 300 -14.65 3.23 -26.33
C VAL A 300 -13.74 2.43 -27.25
N LEU A 301 -13.99 2.48 -28.56
CA LEU A 301 -13.04 2.02 -29.57
C LEU A 301 -12.22 3.23 -30.04
N LEU A 302 -10.90 3.15 -29.90
CA LEU A 302 -10.00 4.25 -30.23
C LEU A 302 -9.69 4.37 -31.73
N ASP A 303 -9.69 3.24 -32.45
CA ASP A 303 -9.52 3.14 -33.91
C ASP A 303 -8.27 3.82 -34.51
N GLY A 304 -7.17 3.84 -33.75
CA GLY A 304 -5.90 4.41 -34.18
C GLY A 304 -5.93 5.93 -34.31
N LYS A 305 -6.89 6.59 -33.68
CA LYS A 305 -7.07 8.04 -33.74
C LYS A 305 -6.30 8.77 -32.64
N VAL A 306 -6.19 10.08 -32.82
CA VAL A 306 -5.65 11.02 -31.84
C VAL A 306 -6.79 11.89 -31.34
N TYR A 307 -7.00 11.95 -30.04
CA TYR A 307 -8.04 12.74 -29.40
C TYR A 307 -7.39 13.92 -28.69
N HIS A 308 -7.77 15.15 -29.03
CA HIS A 308 -7.11 16.35 -28.50
C HIS A 308 -8.09 17.26 -27.77
N TYR A 309 -7.79 17.48 -26.49
CA TYR A 309 -8.45 18.43 -25.61
C TYR A 309 -7.54 19.64 -25.42
N THR A 310 -8.10 20.84 -25.65
CA THR A 310 -7.37 22.12 -25.56
C THR A 310 -7.45 22.76 -24.16
N SER A 311 -8.01 22.04 -23.21
CA SER A 311 -8.19 22.42 -21.81
C SER A 311 -8.16 21.17 -20.94
N ASP A 312 -8.31 21.36 -19.64
CA ASP A 312 -8.43 20.28 -18.66
C ASP A 312 -9.50 19.25 -19.05
N LEU A 313 -9.24 17.99 -18.68
CA LEU A 313 -10.13 16.86 -18.92
C LEU A 313 -10.44 16.15 -17.61
N VAL A 314 -11.72 15.84 -17.38
CA VAL A 314 -12.17 15.07 -16.22
C VAL A 314 -12.88 13.80 -16.67
N ILE A 315 -12.39 12.65 -16.21
CA ILE A 315 -13.01 11.34 -16.43
C ILE A 315 -13.81 10.95 -15.18
N ASN A 316 -15.15 11.02 -15.28
CA ASN A 316 -16.07 10.78 -14.15
C ASN A 316 -16.84 9.46 -14.21
N SER A 317 -16.62 8.66 -15.26
CA SER A 317 -17.31 7.39 -15.45
C SER A 317 -16.33 6.35 -15.95
N ASP A 318 -16.55 5.09 -15.57
CA ASP A 318 -15.69 4.00 -16.00
C ASP A 318 -15.63 3.92 -17.52
N ILE A 319 -14.42 3.73 -18.08
CA ILE A 319 -14.19 3.57 -19.51
C ILE A 319 -13.51 2.23 -19.75
N THR A 320 -14.11 1.43 -20.61
CA THR A 320 -13.49 0.24 -21.18
C THR A 320 -13.00 0.53 -22.59
N PHE A 321 -11.71 0.44 -22.83
CA PHE A 321 -11.12 0.53 -24.16
C PHE A 321 -11.29 -0.81 -24.90
N ASN A 322 -12.08 -0.77 -25.96
CA ASN A 322 -12.48 -1.93 -26.74
C ASN A 322 -11.39 -2.41 -27.69
N LYS A 323 -11.36 -3.73 -27.89
CA LYS A 323 -10.62 -4.35 -28.98
C LYS A 323 -11.19 -3.89 -30.31
N GLY A 324 -10.31 -3.72 -31.30
CA GLY A 324 -10.72 -3.59 -32.69
C GLY A 324 -11.24 -4.92 -33.25
N THR A 325 -11.99 -4.84 -34.34
CA THR A 325 -12.38 -6.00 -35.14
C THR A 325 -12.03 -5.79 -36.61
N GLY A 326 -11.65 -6.85 -37.32
CA GLY A 326 -11.29 -6.75 -38.74
C GLY A 326 -10.16 -5.74 -38.96
N THR A 327 -10.45 -4.65 -39.68
CA THR A 327 -9.49 -3.57 -39.99
C THR A 327 -9.41 -2.48 -38.92
N GLN A 328 -10.27 -2.50 -37.90
CA GLN A 328 -10.27 -1.50 -36.84
C GLN A 328 -9.06 -1.65 -35.93
N LYS A 329 -8.52 -0.54 -35.48
CA LYS A 329 -7.40 -0.56 -34.53
C LYS A 329 -7.90 -0.45 -33.09
N GLY A 330 -7.30 -1.19 -32.17
CA GLY A 330 -7.59 -1.06 -30.74
C GLY A 330 -6.84 0.11 -30.08
N SER A 331 -5.80 0.64 -30.73
CA SER A 331 -4.92 1.65 -30.14
C SER A 331 -5.40 3.08 -30.34
N GLY A 332 -4.95 4.02 -29.52
CA GLY A 332 -5.18 5.45 -29.70
C GLY A 332 -4.46 6.32 -28.68
N THR A 333 -4.33 7.59 -29.01
CA THR A 333 -3.58 8.56 -28.21
C THR A 333 -4.50 9.72 -27.83
N ILE A 334 -4.49 10.10 -26.56
CA ILE A 334 -5.28 11.18 -26.00
C ILE A 334 -4.31 12.26 -25.54
N ILE A 335 -4.50 13.48 -26.01
CA ILE A 335 -3.68 14.65 -25.70
C ILE A 335 -4.55 15.64 -24.93
N VAL A 336 -4.05 16.09 -23.79
CA VAL A 336 -4.70 17.09 -22.93
C VAL A 336 -3.75 18.26 -22.73
N ASP A 337 -4.08 19.42 -23.32
CA ASP A 337 -3.35 20.67 -23.10
C ASP A 337 -3.87 21.36 -21.82
N GLY A 338 -3.68 20.70 -20.69
CA GLY A 338 -4.16 21.09 -19.36
C GLY A 338 -3.95 19.95 -18.37
N ASP A 339 -4.73 19.95 -17.30
CA ASP A 339 -4.71 18.89 -16.29
C ASP A 339 -5.69 17.75 -16.63
N LEU A 340 -5.33 16.52 -16.27
CA LEU A 340 -6.18 15.34 -16.39
C LEU A 340 -6.60 14.86 -15.00
N THR A 341 -7.89 14.94 -14.69
CA THR A 341 -8.46 14.36 -13.47
C THR A 341 -9.17 13.04 -13.77
N ILE A 342 -8.80 11.96 -13.08
CA ILE A 342 -9.38 10.63 -13.26
C ILE A 342 -10.12 10.24 -11.98
N ASN A 343 -11.45 10.29 -12.01
CA ASN A 343 -12.33 9.94 -10.90
C ASN A 343 -12.96 8.54 -11.03
N ALA A 344 -12.66 7.82 -12.12
CA ALA A 344 -13.28 6.54 -12.43
C ALA A 344 -12.29 5.55 -13.06
N ASN A 345 -12.64 4.26 -13.03
CA ASN A 345 -11.74 3.20 -13.45
C ASN A 345 -11.58 3.16 -14.98
N LEU A 346 -10.37 2.85 -15.43
CA LEU A 346 -10.08 2.59 -16.83
C LEU A 346 -9.72 1.13 -17.02
N PHE A 347 -10.29 0.49 -18.04
CA PHE A 347 -10.09 -0.92 -18.31
C PHE A 347 -9.73 -1.16 -19.77
N TYR A 348 -8.97 -2.23 -20.02
CA TYR A 348 -8.96 -2.86 -21.32
C TYR A 348 -10.04 -3.94 -21.42
N GLN A 349 -10.69 -4.03 -22.58
CA GLN A 349 -11.64 -5.12 -22.83
C GLN A 349 -10.91 -6.47 -22.73
N SER A 350 -11.44 -7.35 -21.88
CA SER A 350 -10.88 -8.68 -21.63
C SER A 350 -11.13 -9.67 -22.78
N GLY A 351 -10.45 -10.82 -22.72
CA GLY A 351 -10.59 -11.94 -23.67
C GLY A 351 -9.73 -11.83 -24.92
N ALA A 352 -9.66 -12.93 -25.67
CA ALA A 352 -8.76 -13.07 -26.83
C ALA A 352 -8.97 -11.98 -27.90
N VAL A 353 -7.88 -11.65 -28.59
CA VAL A 353 -7.88 -10.78 -29.77
C VAL A 353 -8.19 -11.64 -31.00
N SER A 354 -9.14 -11.21 -31.81
CA SER A 354 -9.81 -12.08 -32.80
C SER A 354 -9.00 -12.41 -34.04
N SER A 355 -8.04 -11.56 -34.45
CA SER A 355 -7.46 -11.68 -35.80
C SER A 355 -6.10 -11.00 -36.00
N ARG A 356 -5.91 -9.77 -35.53
CA ARG A 356 -4.69 -9.00 -35.78
C ARG A 356 -4.16 -8.40 -34.49
N VAL A 357 -2.84 -8.25 -34.42
CA VAL A 357 -2.15 -7.65 -33.27
C VAL A 357 -2.61 -6.20 -33.04
N ASP A 358 -2.91 -5.46 -34.11
CA ASP A 358 -3.40 -4.07 -34.02
C ASP A 358 -4.86 -3.96 -33.54
N ASN A 359 -5.58 -5.07 -33.38
CA ASN A 359 -6.90 -5.09 -32.73
C ASN A 359 -6.79 -5.05 -31.18
N LEU A 360 -5.60 -5.25 -30.60
CA LEU A 360 -5.37 -5.20 -29.15
C LEU A 360 -5.55 -3.77 -28.62
N PRO A 361 -6.34 -3.51 -27.57
CA PRO A 361 -6.54 -2.15 -27.08
C PRO A 361 -5.27 -1.65 -26.41
N SER A 362 -4.91 -0.40 -26.69
CA SER A 362 -3.67 0.22 -26.20
C SER A 362 -3.85 1.74 -26.19
N VAL A 363 -3.93 2.34 -25.01
CA VAL A 363 -4.19 3.78 -24.86
C VAL A 363 -2.96 4.49 -24.33
N ALA A 364 -2.73 5.70 -24.84
CA ALA A 364 -1.80 6.64 -24.26
C ALA A 364 -2.46 7.96 -23.91
N TRP A 365 -2.02 8.54 -22.81
CA TRP A 365 -2.39 9.85 -22.30
C TRP A 365 -1.14 10.72 -22.31
N ILE A 366 -1.19 11.83 -23.06
CA ILE A 366 -0.14 12.85 -23.12
C ILE A 366 -0.73 14.12 -22.53
N VAL A 367 -0.25 14.51 -21.36
CA VAL A 367 -0.81 15.60 -20.56
C VAL A 367 0.25 16.66 -20.34
N THR A 368 -0.03 17.91 -20.70
CA THR A 368 0.93 19.02 -20.48
C THR A 368 0.92 19.53 -19.05
N GLY A 369 -0.17 19.32 -18.32
CA GLY A 369 -0.29 19.64 -16.90
C GLY A 369 -0.03 18.43 -16.01
N ASP A 370 -0.81 18.36 -14.94
CA ASP A 370 -0.80 17.27 -13.95
C ASP A 370 -1.83 16.18 -14.27
N ILE A 371 -1.52 14.95 -13.89
CA ILE A 371 -2.47 13.82 -13.85
C ILE A 371 -2.84 13.55 -12.39
N ILE A 372 -4.11 13.78 -12.07
CA ILE A 372 -4.66 13.67 -10.72
C ILE A 372 -5.62 12.48 -10.69
N ILE A 373 -5.25 11.41 -10.00
CA ILE A 373 -6.06 10.20 -9.87
C ILE A 373 -6.76 10.23 -8.51
N ASN A 374 -8.07 9.99 -8.52
CA ASN A 374 -8.87 9.96 -7.30
C ASN A 374 -8.56 8.69 -6.48
N PRO A 375 -8.55 8.78 -5.12
CA PRO A 375 -8.37 7.62 -4.24
C PRO A 375 -9.35 6.47 -4.51
N SER A 376 -10.55 6.75 -5.03
CA SER A 376 -11.54 5.72 -5.33
C SER A 376 -11.23 4.87 -6.58
N VAL A 377 -10.31 5.31 -7.43
CA VAL A 377 -9.89 4.56 -8.62
C VAL A 377 -9.09 3.35 -8.17
N GLN A 378 -9.43 2.16 -8.65
CA GLN A 378 -8.70 0.91 -8.33
C GLN A 378 -8.03 0.31 -9.56
N ASN A 379 -8.49 0.67 -10.76
CA ASN A 379 -7.97 0.13 -12.01
C ASN A 379 -7.68 1.25 -12.99
N LEU A 380 -6.47 1.26 -13.51
CA LEU A 380 -6.02 2.22 -14.52
C LEU A 380 -5.24 1.48 -15.60
N VAL A 381 -5.42 1.89 -16.85
CA VAL A 381 -4.72 1.28 -17.98
C VAL A 381 -4.10 2.33 -18.89
N GLY A 382 -2.96 2.00 -19.48
CA GLY A 382 -2.33 2.78 -20.54
C GLY A 382 -0.97 3.37 -20.19
N VAL A 383 -0.39 4.06 -21.17
CA VAL A 383 0.82 4.86 -20.98
C VAL A 383 0.39 6.25 -20.54
N LEU A 384 0.72 6.63 -19.31
CA LEU A 384 0.44 7.96 -18.77
C LEU A 384 1.71 8.79 -18.81
N TYR A 385 1.69 9.83 -19.64
CA TYR A 385 2.74 10.82 -19.79
C TYR A 385 2.26 12.18 -19.30
N SER A 386 2.98 12.78 -18.35
CA SER A 386 2.71 14.12 -17.81
C SER A 386 3.96 14.99 -17.95
N GLU A 387 3.83 16.22 -18.44
CA GLU A 387 4.91 17.22 -18.29
C GLU A 387 4.94 17.81 -16.85
N GLY A 388 3.83 17.72 -16.12
CA GLY A 388 3.77 17.98 -14.68
C GLY A 388 4.02 16.74 -13.83
N SER A 389 3.12 16.49 -12.90
CA SER A 389 3.17 15.41 -11.93
C SER A 389 2.05 14.38 -12.13
N ILE A 390 2.29 13.14 -11.70
CA ILE A 390 1.25 12.11 -11.56
C ILE A 390 1.03 11.86 -10.07
N SER A 391 -0.20 12.00 -9.60
CA SER A 391 -0.56 11.79 -8.19
C SER A 391 -1.72 10.79 -8.06
N THR A 392 -1.57 9.77 -7.21
CA THR A 392 -2.54 8.67 -7.05
C THR A 392 -3.68 8.96 -6.06
N GLY A 393 -3.54 10.05 -5.29
CA GLY A 393 -4.48 10.49 -4.27
C GLY A 393 -4.45 9.65 -2.99
N THR A 394 -4.96 10.22 -1.90
CA THR A 394 -5.29 9.52 -0.66
C THR A 394 -6.55 10.10 -0.01
N THR A 395 -7.30 9.29 0.72
CA THR A 395 -8.37 9.71 1.65
C THR A 395 -7.80 10.23 2.98
N GLY A 396 -6.50 10.02 3.23
CA GLY A 396 -5.81 10.39 4.46
C GLY A 396 -5.95 9.36 5.59
N ALA A 397 -6.42 8.13 5.30
CA ALA A 397 -6.57 7.07 6.28
C ALA A 397 -6.47 5.68 5.64
N ASN A 398 -5.76 4.75 6.29
CA ASN A 398 -5.44 3.42 5.76
C ASN A 398 -6.67 2.53 5.54
N ASP A 399 -7.72 2.71 6.36
CA ASP A 399 -8.96 1.93 6.34
C ASP A 399 -9.96 2.36 5.27
N THR A 400 -9.84 3.60 4.78
CA THR A 400 -10.69 4.14 3.71
C THR A 400 -9.98 4.26 2.36
N ASP A 401 -8.64 4.26 2.36
CA ASP A 401 -7.86 4.16 1.13
C ASP A 401 -8.04 2.78 0.51
N MET A 402 -8.06 2.73 -0.83
CA MET A 402 -8.14 1.48 -1.59
C MET A 402 -6.84 1.27 -2.35
N PRO A 403 -6.43 0.03 -2.67
CA PRO A 403 -5.28 -0.19 -3.53
C PRO A 403 -5.58 0.20 -4.98
N ILE A 404 -4.56 0.49 -5.77
CA ILE A 404 -4.67 0.70 -7.23
C ILE A 404 -3.74 -0.22 -8.00
N THR A 405 -4.28 -0.81 -9.06
CA THR A 405 -3.51 -1.49 -10.10
C THR A 405 -3.47 -0.65 -11.36
N ILE A 406 -2.26 -0.36 -11.83
CA ILE A 406 -1.98 0.38 -13.05
C ILE A 406 -1.35 -0.57 -14.06
N GLU A 407 -2.09 -0.98 -15.08
CA GLU A 407 -1.57 -1.79 -16.20
C GLU A 407 -1.05 -0.87 -17.31
N GLY A 408 0.25 -0.62 -17.30
CA GLY A 408 0.88 0.24 -18.28
C GLY A 408 2.19 0.87 -17.78
N MET A 409 2.32 2.18 -17.97
CA MET A 409 3.55 2.90 -17.68
C MET A 409 3.25 4.32 -17.22
N LEU A 410 4.02 4.79 -16.24
CA LEU A 410 3.99 6.17 -15.76
C LEU A 410 5.27 6.89 -16.19
N ILE A 411 5.13 8.06 -16.80
CA ILE A 411 6.23 8.96 -17.18
C ILE A 411 5.83 10.36 -16.76
N ALA A 412 6.58 10.99 -15.86
CA ALA A 412 6.32 12.35 -15.41
C ALA A 412 7.58 13.04 -14.90
N ASN A 413 7.51 14.36 -14.72
CA ASN A 413 8.54 15.09 -13.97
C ASN A 413 8.56 14.68 -12.49
N GLN A 414 7.39 14.35 -11.93
CA GLN A 414 7.27 13.84 -10.57
C GLN A 414 6.15 12.81 -10.48
N ILE A 415 6.39 11.72 -9.76
CA ILE A 415 5.37 10.69 -9.46
C ILE A 415 5.19 10.67 -7.94
N ASN A 416 3.98 10.96 -7.49
CA ASN A 416 3.58 10.94 -6.09
C ASN A 416 2.63 9.77 -5.86
N LEU A 417 3.18 8.70 -5.31
CA LEU A 417 2.45 7.54 -4.82
C LEU A 417 2.00 7.85 -3.38
N GLN A 418 0.72 8.14 -3.19
CA GLN A 418 0.16 8.75 -1.99
C GLN A 418 -0.71 7.81 -1.15
N ARG A 419 -1.07 6.63 -1.67
CA ARG A 419 -2.06 5.76 -1.03
C ARG A 419 -1.51 5.13 0.24
N LEU A 420 -2.36 5.10 1.27
CA LEU A 420 -2.02 4.59 2.60
C LEU A 420 -2.62 3.21 2.88
N PHE A 421 -3.18 2.55 1.85
CA PHE A 421 -3.78 1.23 1.98
C PHE A 421 -2.79 0.21 2.55
N ALA A 422 -3.20 -0.46 3.63
CA ALA A 422 -2.47 -1.56 4.24
C ALA A 422 -3.46 -2.54 4.88
N ASP A 423 -3.23 -3.84 4.69
CA ASP A 423 -4.05 -4.89 5.27
C ASP A 423 -3.23 -6.15 5.60
N GLU A 424 -3.89 -7.17 6.14
CA GLU A 424 -3.26 -8.44 6.50
C GLU A 424 -2.83 -9.28 5.30
N THR A 425 -3.34 -8.99 4.10
CA THR A 425 -2.88 -9.65 2.86
C THR A 425 -1.52 -9.13 2.44
N GLN A 426 -1.13 -7.96 2.97
CA GLN A 426 0.11 -7.25 2.68
C GLN A 426 0.30 -6.95 1.18
N GLU A 427 -0.81 -6.83 0.44
CA GLU A 427 -0.79 -6.37 -0.93
C GLU A 427 -0.34 -4.89 -1.01
N PRO A 428 0.26 -4.46 -2.12
CA PRO A 428 0.73 -3.10 -2.28
C PRO A 428 -0.44 -2.12 -2.35
N ALA A 429 -0.23 -0.92 -1.82
CA ALA A 429 -1.15 0.21 -1.98
C ALA A 429 -1.21 0.66 -3.44
N GLU A 430 -0.07 0.63 -4.13
CA GLU A 430 0.05 0.93 -5.55
C GLU A 430 0.86 -0.15 -6.27
N GLN A 431 0.23 -0.81 -7.25
CA GLN A 431 0.88 -1.79 -8.10
C GLN A 431 0.94 -1.28 -9.53
N ILE A 432 2.14 -1.15 -10.07
CA ILE A 432 2.37 -0.76 -11.46
C ILE A 432 2.86 -1.98 -12.22
N ILE A 433 2.03 -2.47 -13.15
CA ILE A 433 2.34 -3.64 -13.97
C ILE A 433 2.71 -3.14 -15.35
N PHE A 434 3.95 -3.38 -15.77
CA PHE A 434 4.36 -3.06 -17.13
C PHE A 434 3.58 -3.89 -18.14
N ASP A 435 2.68 -3.23 -18.88
CA ASP A 435 1.89 -3.86 -19.94
C ASP A 435 2.60 -3.72 -21.30
N GLY A 436 3.07 -4.85 -21.84
CA GLY A 436 3.71 -4.94 -23.15
C GLY A 436 2.84 -4.54 -24.35
N ARG A 437 1.54 -4.27 -24.16
CA ARG A 437 0.63 -3.74 -25.20
C ARG A 437 1.15 -2.47 -25.86
N ALA A 438 1.80 -1.59 -25.11
CA ALA A 438 2.36 -0.35 -25.63
C ALA A 438 3.53 -0.59 -26.61
N ILE A 439 4.20 -1.73 -26.53
CA ILE A 439 5.25 -2.15 -27.47
C ILE A 439 4.65 -2.91 -28.65
N ILE A 440 3.73 -3.83 -28.37
CA ILE A 440 3.16 -4.76 -29.36
C ILE A 440 2.17 -4.05 -30.31
N ASN A 441 1.33 -3.17 -29.77
CA ASN A 441 0.42 -2.31 -30.52
C ASN A 441 0.58 -0.86 -30.02
N PRO A 442 1.64 -0.16 -30.45
CA PRO A 442 1.94 1.17 -29.95
C PRO A 442 0.82 2.15 -30.29
N PRO A 443 0.39 2.99 -29.33
CA PRO A 443 -0.50 4.10 -29.63
C PRO A 443 0.11 5.02 -30.70
N PRO A 444 -0.71 5.69 -31.52
CA PRO A 444 -0.24 6.69 -32.48
C PRO A 444 0.79 7.66 -31.88
N GLY A 445 1.95 7.80 -32.53
CA GLY A 445 3.03 8.69 -32.08
C GLY A 445 3.96 8.14 -30.99
N LEU A 446 3.70 6.95 -30.43
CA LEU A 446 4.55 6.33 -29.40
C LEU A 446 5.44 5.19 -29.88
N THR A 447 5.52 4.97 -31.20
CA THR A 447 6.32 3.88 -31.78
C THR A 447 7.81 3.95 -31.41
N ASP A 448 8.34 5.15 -31.17
CA ASP A 448 9.74 5.34 -30.78
C ASP A 448 9.97 5.23 -29.27
N ILE A 449 8.95 5.49 -28.44
CA ILE A 449 9.05 5.33 -26.97
C ILE A 449 9.21 3.85 -26.60
N GLY A 450 8.59 2.94 -27.35
CA GLY A 450 8.83 1.50 -27.22
C GLY A 450 10.28 1.05 -27.56
N LYS A 451 11.09 1.90 -28.21
CA LYS A 451 12.50 1.63 -28.53
C LYS A 451 13.47 2.25 -27.51
N GLY A 452 13.02 3.26 -26.77
CA GLY A 452 13.78 3.94 -25.72
C GLY A 452 13.67 3.27 -24.35
N LEU A 453 12.77 2.29 -24.20
CA LEU A 453 12.76 1.41 -23.04
C LEU A 453 14.05 0.59 -22.97
N PRO A 454 14.55 0.30 -21.76
CA PRO A 454 15.76 -0.48 -21.59
C PRO A 454 15.59 -1.80 -22.32
N THR A 455 16.37 -1.97 -23.38
CA THR A 455 16.43 -3.26 -24.05
C THR A 455 17.14 -4.24 -23.13
N LEU A 456 16.82 -5.54 -23.23
CA LEU A 456 17.48 -6.69 -22.55
C LEU A 456 19.03 -6.71 -22.61
N ARG A 457 19.67 -5.72 -23.24
CA ARG A 457 21.11 -5.49 -23.24
C ARG A 457 21.65 -4.88 -21.95
N GLU A 458 20.85 -4.18 -21.14
CA GLU A 458 21.32 -3.58 -19.88
C GLU A 458 21.26 -4.55 -18.70
N THR A 459 20.64 -5.72 -18.86
CA THR A 459 20.56 -6.78 -17.83
C THR A 459 21.64 -7.86 -17.98
N ARG A 460 22.82 -7.54 -18.54
CA ARG A 460 23.95 -8.47 -18.46
C ARG A 460 24.78 -8.16 -17.21
N PRO A 461 25.06 -9.18 -16.37
CA PRO A 461 25.82 -9.00 -15.13
C PRO A 461 27.23 -8.46 -15.36
#